data_AF-A0A9D7NH30-F1
#
_entry.id   AF-A0A9D7NH30-F1
#
_cell.length_a   1.000
_cell.length_b   1.000
_cell.length_c   1.000
_cell.angle_alpha   90.00
_cell.angle_beta   90.00
_cell.angle_gamma   90.00
#
_symmetry.space_group_name_H-M   'P 1'
#
loop_
_entity.id
_entity.type
_entity.pdbx_description
1 polymer ?
#
loop_
_entity_poly.entity_id
_entity_poly.type
_entity_poly.pdbx_seq_one_letter_code
_entity_poly.pdbx_strand_id
1 'polypeptide(L)' 'MQRNLKAGDWEQLRINAHSLKPQADFMGISSLKEELIKIEEAVKLGNYDVIEKLFNESLAISTNSEEALREMLGEL' A
#
# COMPACT_ATOMS: atom_id res chain seq x y z
N MET A 1 5.01 -6.87 -1.30
CA MET A 1 3.56 -7.11 -1.48
C MET A 1 3.18 -7.64 -2.87
N GLN A 2 3.74 -7.14 -3.98
CA GLN A 2 3.34 -7.52 -5.35
C GLN A 2 3.34 -9.05 -5.65
N ARG A 3 4.28 -9.80 -5.06
CA ARG A 3 4.31 -11.27 -5.16
C ARG A 3 3.03 -11.92 -4.63
N ASN A 4 2.50 -11.43 -3.52
CA ASN A 4 1.33 -12.00 -2.87
C ASN A 4 0.06 -11.70 -3.68
N LEU A 5 -0.03 -10.50 -4.25
CA LEU A 5 -1.07 -10.15 -5.22
C LEU A 5 -1.08 -11.12 -6.40
N LYS A 6 0.09 -11.34 -7.04
CA LYS A 6 0.22 -12.25 -8.19
C LYS A 6 -0.06 -13.71 -7.84
N ALA A 7 0.22 -14.12 -6.60
CA ALA A 7 -0.01 -15.47 -6.11
C ALA A 7 -1.43 -15.70 -5.56
N GLY A 8 -2.26 -14.65 -5.45
CA GLY A 8 -3.55 -14.73 -4.77
C GLY A 8 -3.45 -14.99 -3.26
N ASP A 9 -2.31 -14.69 -2.64
CA ASP A 9 -2.08 -14.88 -1.21
C ASP A 9 -2.62 -13.66 -0.43
N TRP A 10 -3.95 -13.63 -0.30
CA TRP A 10 -4.69 -12.51 0.30
C TRP A 10 -4.36 -12.31 1.77
N GLU A 11 -4.14 -13.39 2.51
CA GLU A 11 -3.83 -13.28 3.93
C GLU A 11 -2.44 -12.66 4.15
N GLN A 12 -1.43 -13.09 3.39
CA GLN A 12 -0.12 -12.45 3.49
C GLN A 12 -0.15 -11.02 2.92
N LEU A 13 -1.00 -10.71 1.95
CA LEU A 13 -1.21 -9.33 1.49
C LEU A 13 -1.79 -8.46 2.60
N ARG A 14 -2.81 -8.93 3.33
CA ARG A 14 -3.42 -8.27 4.48
C ARG A 14 -2.42 -8.05 5.62
N ILE A 15 -1.61 -9.06 5.95
CA ILE A 15 -0.56 -8.96 6.97
C ILE A 15 0.46 -7.87 6.60
N ASN A 16 0.88 -7.83 5.33
CA ASN A 16 1.81 -6.80 4.88
C ASN A 16 1.18 -5.41 4.97
N ALA A 17 -0.06 -5.24 4.50
CA ALA A 17 -0.78 -3.97 4.60
C ALA A 17 -0.85 -3.48 6.06
N HIS A 18 -1.19 -4.38 6.98
CA HIS A 18 -1.20 -4.12 8.42
C HIS A 18 0.15 -3.62 8.96
N SER A 19 1.24 -4.29 8.58
CA SER A 19 2.59 -3.94 9.03
C SER A 19 3.10 -2.59 8.49
N LEU A 20 2.56 -2.14 7.34
CA LEU A 20 2.98 -0.91 6.68
C LEU A 20 2.19 0.32 7.13
N LYS A 21 0.96 0.17 7.64
CA LYS A 21 0.16 1.32 8.12
C LYS A 21 0.90 2.20 9.13
N PRO A 22 1.57 1.65 10.19
CA PRO A 22 2.29 2.50 11.14
C PRO A 22 3.49 3.20 10.51
N GLN A 23 4.09 2.60 9.48
CA GLN A 23 5.22 3.20 8.75
C GLN A 23 4.75 4.37 7.88
N ALA A 24 3.67 4.19 7.13
CA ALA A 24 3.05 5.25 6.36
C ALA A 24 2.59 6.42 7.25
N ASP A 25 2.04 6.10 8.43
CA ASP A 25 1.66 7.09 9.44
C ASP A 25 2.87 7.86 9.98
N PHE A 26 3.93 7.14 10.35
CA PHE A 26 5.18 7.72 10.83
C PHE A 26 5.85 8.63 9.79
N MET A 27 5.78 8.25 8.51
CA MET A 27 6.29 9.05 7.38
C MET A 27 5.38 10.23 7.02
N GLY A 28 4.19 10.34 7.63
CA GLY A 28 3.21 11.40 7.32
C GLY A 28 2.46 11.21 5.99
N ILE A 29 2.52 10.02 5.38
CA ILE A 29 1.85 9.71 4.10
C ILE A 29 0.45 9.16 4.39
N SER A 30 -0.45 10.02 4.88
CA SER A 30 -1.78 9.63 5.34
C SER A 30 -2.63 8.93 4.26
N SER A 31 -2.50 9.36 3.00
CA SER A 31 -3.19 8.72 1.87
C SER A 31 -2.75 7.28 1.64
N LEU A 32 -1.45 6.97 1.80
CA LEU A 32 -0.96 5.60 1.71
C LEU A 32 -1.51 4.74 2.84
N LYS A 33 -1.55 5.28 4.08
CA LYS A 33 -2.15 4.60 5.22
C LYS A 33 -3.62 4.24 4.95
N GLU A 34 -4.39 5.16 4.37
CA GLU A 34 -5.80 4.92 4.01
C GLU A 34 -5.94 3.79 2.99
N GLU A 35 -5.13 3.76 1.93
CA GLU A 35 -5.19 2.68 0.94
C GLU A 35 -4.81 1.32 1.55
N LEU A 36 -3.83 1.28 2.46
CA LEU A 36 -3.47 0.06 3.19
C LEU A 36 -4.62 -0.45 4.08
N ILE A 37 -5.39 0.46 4.70
CA ILE A 37 -6.61 0.11 5.46
C ILE A 37 -7.64 -0.53 4.52
N LYS A 38 -7.90 0.09 3.36
CA LYS A 38 -8.86 -0.45 2.37
C LYS A 38 -8.47 -1.83 1.89
N ILE A 39 -7.17 -2.09 1.65
CA ILE A 39 -6.68 -3.45 1.32
C ILE A 39 -7.00 -4.44 2.43
N GLU A 40 -6.75 -4.09 3.69
CA GLU A 40 -7.06 -4.98 4.81
C GLU A 40 -8.55 -5.29 4.92
N GLU A 41 -9.40 -4.27 4.78
CA GLU A 41 -10.84 -4.41 4.86
C GLU A 41 -11.38 -5.24 3.69
N ALA A 42 -10.91 -5.00 2.47
CA ALA A 42 -11.27 -5.79 1.30
C ALA A 42 -10.95 -7.28 1.50
N VAL A 43 -9.76 -7.60 2.03
CA VAL A 43 -9.40 -9.00 2.34
C VAL A 43 -10.32 -9.60 3.41
N LYS A 44 -10.60 -8.86 4.50
CA LYS A 44 -11.48 -9.33 5.59
C LYS A 44 -12.92 -9.57 5.14
N LEU A 45 -13.40 -8.78 4.19
CA LEU A 45 -14.75 -8.89 3.63
C LEU A 45 -14.84 -9.89 2.47
N GLY A 46 -13.71 -10.42 1.99
CA GLY A 46 -13.67 -11.32 0.82
C GLY A 46 -13.87 -10.62 -0.52
N ASN A 47 -13.74 -9.29 -0.56
CA ASN A 47 -13.91 -8.46 -1.76
C ASN A 47 -12.59 -8.43 -2.56
N TYR A 48 -12.22 -9.56 -3.15
CA TYR A 48 -10.93 -9.71 -3.83
C TYR A 48 -10.87 -9.01 -5.19
N ASP A 49 -12.03 -8.71 -5.79
CA ASP A 49 -12.18 -8.02 -7.07
C ASP A 49 -11.59 -6.59 -7.06
N VAL A 50 -11.58 -5.93 -5.90
CA VAL A 50 -11.04 -4.57 -5.77
C VAL A 50 -9.57 -4.51 -5.34
N ILE A 51 -8.97 -5.65 -4.93
CA ILE A 51 -7.63 -5.67 -4.34
C ILE A 51 -6.55 -5.16 -5.30
N GLU A 52 -6.61 -5.55 -6.57
CA GLU A 52 -5.61 -5.12 -7.55
C GLU A 52 -5.63 -3.61 -7.75
N LYS A 53 -6.82 -3.02 -7.80
CA LYS A 53 -6.99 -1.56 -7.90
C LYS A 53 -6.39 -0.86 -6.67
N LEU A 54 -6.78 -1.27 -5.47
CA LEU A 54 -6.28 -0.69 -4.21
C LEU A 54 -4.76 -0.84 -4.06
N PHE A 55 -4.21 -1.98 -4.52
CA PHE A 55 -2.77 -2.21 -4.54
C PHE A 55 -2.06 -1.24 -5.48
N ASN A 56 -2.59 -1.04 -6.69
CA ASN A 56 -2.00 -0.11 -7.67
C ASN A 56 -2.10 1.35 -7.19
N GLU A 57 -3.20 1.74 -6.55
CA GLU A 57 -3.36 3.06 -5.91
C GLU A 57 -2.32 3.26 -4.78
N SER A 58 -2.15 2.26 -3.90
CA SER A 58 -1.11 2.27 -2.86
C SER A 58 0.30 2.40 -3.44
N LEU A 59 0.59 1.64 -4.51
CA LEU A 59 1.89 1.65 -5.17
C LEU A 59 2.19 3.02 -5.78
N ALA A 60 1.22 3.62 -6.47
CA ALA A 60 1.37 4.95 -7.06
C ALA A 60 1.67 6.01 -5.99
N ILE A 61 0.95 6.00 -4.87
CA ILE A 61 1.21 6.93 -3.77
C ILE A 61 2.63 6.74 -3.21
N SER A 62 3.05 5.50 -2.99
CA SER A 62 4.40 5.20 -2.49
C SER A 62 5.49 5.67 -3.44
N THR A 63 5.34 5.42 -4.74
CA THR A 63 6.31 5.85 -5.76
C THR A 63 6.38 7.37 -5.86
N ASN A 64 5.24 8.05 -5.94
CA ASN A 64 5.21 9.51 -6.01
C ASN A 64 5.79 10.16 -4.75
N SER A 65 5.58 9.53 -3.58
CA SER A 65 6.16 10.02 -2.31
C SER A 65 7.67 9.83 -2.28
N GLU A 66 8.19 8.73 -2.83
CA GLU A 66 9.63 8.50 -2.98
C GLU A 66 10.26 9.51 -3.95
N GLU A 67 9.63 9.74 -5.10
CA GLU A 67 10.10 10.73 -6.09
C GLU A 67 10.16 12.13 -5.48
N ALA A 68 9.09 12.58 -4.82
CA ALA A 68 9.05 13.87 -4.15
C ALA A 68 10.15 14.01 -3.07
N LEU A 69 10.41 12.95 -2.31
CA LEU A 69 11.50 12.94 -1.33
C LEU A 69 12.88 13.06 -2.00
N ARG A 70 13.11 12.31 -3.09
CA ARG A 70 14.38 12.39 -3.85
C ARG A 70 14.60 13.78 -4.42
N GLU A 71 13.56 14.45 -4.94
CA GLU A 71 13.65 15.84 -5.39
C GLU A 71 14.05 16.78 -4.25
N MET A 72 13.45 16.62 -3.07
CA MET A 72 13.77 17.42 -1.88
C MET A 72 15.21 17.20 -1.39
N LEU A 73 15.76 16.01 -1.58
CA LEU A 73 17.14 15.65 -1.22
C LEU A 73 18.16 16.04 -2.30
N GLY A 74 17.73 16.44 -3.50
CA GLY A 74 18.61 16.72 -4.63
C GLY A 74 19.23 15.47 -5.25
N GLU A 75 18.54 14.33 -5.15
CA GLU A 75 18.97 13.01 -5.66
C GLU A 75 18.36 12.66 -7.03
N LEU A 76 17.74 13.64 -7.68
CA LEU A 76 17.10 13.59 -9.01
C LEU A 76 17.80 14.57 -9.95
#